data_AF-A0AAV0M1W5-F1
#
_entry.id   AF-A0AAV0M1W5-F1
#
_cell.length_a   1.000
_cell.length_b   1.000
_cell.length_c   1.000
_cell.angle_alpha   90.00
_cell.angle_beta   90.00
_cell.angle_gamma   90.00
#
_symmetry.space_group_name_H-M   'P 1'
#
loop_
_entity.id
_entity.type
_entity.pdbx_description
1 polymer ?
#
loop_
_entity_poly.entity_id
_entity_poly.type
_entity_poly.pdbx_seq_one_letter_code
_entity_poly.pdbx_strand_id
1 'polypeptide(L)'
;MQFFLIFLTLSFLYYALPGYLFPILTFFSWVCWAFPRNITAQQIGSGYHGLGIGAFTLDWAGMYNTFDARKFPIFSNQLFTTAGSKYDTTKVLTPDYELDVGAYNSYGKLYLSPLFALSIGSGFLRFSATIVHVALFHGRDIWRQSRSAMQNAKLDIHAKLMKAYKPVPEYWFMILLIGSVVLSLLMSFIWKADVQLPWWGMIFAFALAFIVTLPIGVIQATTNQQPGYDIIAQFMIGYVLPGKPIANLLFKIYGRISTVHALSFLSDLKLGHYMKIPPRCMYTAQLVGTMLSGIVNLAVAWWMLESINDICDIEGTHPDSPWTCPKYRVTFDASVIWGLIGPHRLFGPGGLYRNLVWLFLVGASKAFPEKKWIALINIPVISYGFAGMPPATPTNIASWLITGMIFNYFVFKYHKRWWQKYNYVLSAALDAGTAFMGVLLFFALQNSGHNLKWWGTEVDHCPLASCPTAPGIAVKGCPVFK
;
A
#
# COMPACT_ATOMS: atom_id res chain seq x y z
N MET A 1 -2.19 23.54 22.24
CA MET A 1 -3.43 23.79 21.49
C MET A 1 -3.32 24.98 20.56
N GLN A 2 -2.93 26.19 21.00
CA GLN A 2 -2.78 27.36 20.10
C GLN A 2 -1.88 27.08 18.88
N PHE A 3 -0.69 26.51 19.09
CA PHE A 3 0.22 26.12 18.00
C PHE A 3 -0.46 25.20 16.96
N PHE A 4 -1.19 24.18 17.42
CA PHE A 4 -1.89 23.25 16.55
C PHE A 4 -2.95 23.97 15.69
N LEU A 5 -3.78 24.82 16.32
CA LEU A 5 -4.84 25.53 15.61
C LEU A 5 -4.29 26.50 14.54
N ILE A 6 -3.19 27.19 14.83
CA ILE A 6 -2.56 28.10 13.88
C ILE A 6 -2.05 27.35 12.64
N PHE A 7 -1.32 26.26 12.83
CA PHE A 7 -0.79 25.49 11.69
C PHE A 7 -1.87 24.72 10.94
N LEU A 8 -2.94 24.33 11.63
CA LEU A 8 -4.12 23.73 10.99
C LEU A 8 -4.81 24.74 10.06
N THR A 9 -5.06 25.97 10.52
CA THR A 9 -5.70 26.99 9.68
C THR A 9 -4.80 27.45 8.54
N LEU A 10 -3.50 27.58 8.78
CA LEU A 10 -2.52 27.89 7.73
C LEU A 10 -2.46 26.78 6.67
N SER A 11 -2.39 25.51 7.09
CA SER A 11 -2.40 24.36 6.17
C SER A 11 -3.70 24.30 5.38
N PHE A 12 -4.83 24.47 6.05
CA PHE A 12 -6.15 24.50 5.44
C PHE A 12 -6.23 25.57 4.34
N LEU A 13 -5.87 26.83 4.65
CA LEU A 13 -5.91 27.92 3.67
C LEU A 13 -4.87 27.73 2.55
N TYR A 14 -3.65 27.30 2.91
CA TYR A 14 -2.59 27.08 1.93
C TYR A 14 -2.97 26.00 0.93
N TYR A 15 -3.59 24.89 1.36
CA TYR A 15 -3.91 23.77 0.48
C TYR A 15 -4.90 24.12 -0.63
N ALA A 16 -5.70 25.20 -0.51
CA ALA A 16 -6.53 25.67 -1.62
C ALA A 16 -5.70 26.10 -2.85
N LEU A 17 -4.47 26.59 -2.63
CA LEU A 17 -3.57 27.00 -3.71
C LEU A 17 -3.09 25.79 -4.53
N PRO A 18 -2.30 24.84 -4.00
CA PRO A 18 -1.84 23.70 -4.77
C PRO A 18 -2.95 22.65 -4.99
N GLY A 19 -3.98 22.58 -4.15
CA GLY A 19 -5.04 21.57 -4.25
C GLY A 19 -6.14 21.89 -5.27
N TYR A 20 -6.31 23.15 -5.69
CA TYR A 20 -7.38 23.54 -6.61
C TYR A 20 -7.01 24.66 -7.58
N LEU A 21 -6.42 25.76 -7.11
CA LEU A 21 -6.13 26.92 -7.97
C LEU A 21 -4.94 26.70 -8.91
N PHE A 22 -3.86 26.12 -8.38
CA PHE A 22 -2.61 25.83 -9.07
C PHE A 22 -2.10 24.42 -8.75
N PRO A 23 -2.78 23.35 -9.20
CA PRO A 23 -2.25 21.98 -9.18
C PRO A 23 -0.80 21.84 -9.64
N ILE A 24 -0.33 22.67 -10.58
CA ILE A 24 1.08 22.68 -11.01
C ILE A 24 2.09 22.92 -9.86
N LEU A 25 1.69 23.61 -8.79
CA LEU A 25 2.56 23.83 -7.61
C LEU A 25 2.77 22.55 -6.80
N THR A 26 1.92 21.52 -6.98
CA THR A 26 2.19 20.20 -6.39
C THR A 26 3.36 19.50 -7.09
N PHE A 27 3.48 19.67 -8.41
CA PHE A 27 4.51 19.03 -9.23
C PHE A 27 4.96 19.96 -10.37
N PHE A 28 6.10 20.61 -10.18
CA PHE A 28 6.75 21.40 -11.22
C PHE A 28 7.91 20.63 -11.86
N SER A 29 7.65 20.05 -13.03
CA SER A 29 8.67 19.31 -13.78
C SER A 29 9.40 20.19 -14.78
N TRP A 30 10.41 20.90 -14.30
CA TRP A 30 11.22 21.80 -15.13
C TRP A 30 11.92 21.09 -16.30
N VAL A 31 12.24 19.80 -16.19
CA VAL A 31 12.83 18.98 -17.28
C VAL A 31 11.86 18.81 -18.44
N CYS A 32 10.55 18.70 -18.19
CA CYS A 32 9.57 18.62 -19.26
C CYS A 32 9.45 19.95 -20.02
N TRP A 33 9.61 21.06 -19.32
CA TRP A 33 9.66 22.40 -19.93
C TRP A 33 10.95 22.64 -20.71
N ALA A 34 12.10 22.18 -20.20
CA ALA A 34 13.38 22.29 -20.88
C ALA A 34 13.48 21.38 -22.11
N PHE A 35 12.83 20.20 -22.09
CA PHE A 35 12.88 19.20 -23.15
C PHE A 35 11.48 18.74 -23.60
N PRO A 36 10.70 19.61 -24.27
CA PRO A 36 9.29 19.36 -24.60
C PRO A 36 9.06 18.29 -25.69
N ARG A 37 10.11 17.88 -26.42
CA ARG A 37 10.00 16.88 -27.51
C ARG A 37 10.71 15.55 -27.22
N ASN A 38 11.38 15.43 -26.07
CA ASN A 38 12.18 14.24 -25.78
C ASN A 38 11.43 13.31 -24.82
N ILE A 39 11.07 12.12 -25.31
CA ILE A 39 10.33 11.10 -24.54
C ILE A 39 11.12 10.69 -23.29
N THR A 40 12.44 10.45 -23.40
CA THR A 40 13.25 9.99 -22.27
C THR A 40 13.37 11.08 -21.20
N ALA A 41 13.56 12.33 -21.60
CA ALA A 41 13.62 13.45 -20.66
C ALA A 41 12.29 13.64 -19.93
N GLN A 42 11.15 13.48 -20.60
CA GLN A 42 9.84 13.57 -19.95
C GLN A 42 9.53 12.37 -19.05
N GLN A 43 9.94 11.16 -19.40
CA GLN A 43 9.84 9.99 -18.51
C GLN A 43 10.68 10.15 -17.23
N ILE A 44 11.87 10.75 -17.34
CA ILE A 44 12.72 11.03 -16.18
C ILE A 44 12.14 12.20 -15.38
N GLY A 45 11.65 13.22 -16.07
CA GLY A 45 11.25 14.48 -15.46
C GLY A 45 9.87 14.45 -14.82
N SER A 46 8.91 13.76 -15.43
CA SER A 46 7.53 13.71 -14.98
C SER A 46 7.41 13.13 -13.59
N GLY A 47 6.76 13.85 -12.68
CA GLY A 47 6.46 13.36 -11.33
C GLY A 47 5.20 12.50 -11.26
N TYR A 48 4.29 12.60 -12.24
CA TYR A 48 3.00 11.88 -12.21
C TYR A 48 3.03 10.59 -13.03
N HIS A 49 3.67 10.61 -14.21
CA HIS A 49 3.76 9.49 -15.14
C HIS A 49 5.20 8.98 -15.32
N GLY A 50 6.17 9.64 -14.69
CA GLY A 50 7.59 9.34 -14.76
C GLY A 50 8.26 9.15 -13.40
N LEU A 51 9.57 9.36 -13.37
CA LEU A 51 10.43 9.15 -12.19
C LEU A 51 10.54 10.39 -11.27
N GLY A 52 10.21 11.59 -11.74
CA GLY A 52 10.45 12.86 -11.06
C GLY A 52 11.93 13.29 -11.08
N ILE A 53 12.19 14.59 -11.27
CA ILE A 53 13.55 15.11 -11.48
C ILE A 53 14.41 15.03 -10.19
N GLY A 54 15.61 14.45 -10.31
CA GLY A 54 16.57 14.24 -9.21
C GLY A 54 16.82 12.76 -8.85
N ALA A 55 16.19 11.83 -9.56
CA ALA A 55 16.35 10.40 -9.33
C ALA A 55 17.72 9.89 -9.83
N PHE A 56 18.62 9.56 -8.89
CA PHE A 56 19.62 8.52 -9.14
C PHE A 56 18.85 7.22 -9.40
N THR A 57 18.79 6.77 -10.65
CA THR A 57 18.09 5.52 -10.96
C THR A 57 18.92 4.33 -10.47
N LEU A 58 18.35 3.57 -9.53
CA LEU A 58 18.78 2.19 -9.22
C LEU A 58 17.98 1.17 -10.07
N ASP A 59 17.09 1.64 -10.96
CA ASP A 59 16.36 0.79 -11.91
C ASP A 59 17.26 0.41 -13.08
N TRP A 60 18.14 -0.55 -12.78
CA TRP A 60 19.01 -1.21 -13.75
C TRP A 60 18.17 -1.94 -14.83
N ALA A 61 16.88 -2.22 -14.59
CA ALA A 61 16.04 -2.89 -15.58
C ALA A 61 15.66 -1.96 -16.75
N GLY A 62 15.34 -0.70 -16.50
CA GLY A 62 15.13 0.29 -17.57
C GLY A 62 16.40 0.56 -18.39
N MET A 63 17.55 0.70 -17.72
CA MET A 63 18.84 0.95 -18.39
C MET A 63 19.29 -0.23 -19.26
N TYR A 64 19.20 -1.46 -18.73
CA TYR A 64 19.67 -2.68 -19.41
C TYR A 64 18.56 -3.42 -20.18
N ASN A 65 17.37 -2.80 -20.32
CA ASN A 65 16.18 -3.40 -20.94
C ASN A 65 15.82 -4.78 -20.36
N THR A 66 16.05 -4.98 -19.07
CA THR A 66 15.66 -6.22 -18.38
C THR A 66 14.14 -6.31 -18.35
N PHE A 67 13.59 -7.49 -18.65
CA PHE A 67 12.13 -7.73 -18.74
C PHE A 67 11.40 -6.96 -19.86
N ASP A 68 12.11 -6.59 -20.94
CA ASP A 68 11.56 -5.75 -22.02
C ASP A 68 11.04 -4.38 -21.54
N ALA A 69 11.63 -3.85 -20.46
CA ALA A 69 11.21 -2.62 -19.79
C ALA A 69 10.99 -1.41 -20.71
N ARG A 70 11.75 -1.28 -21.82
CA ARG A 70 11.65 -0.12 -22.73
C ARG A 70 10.35 -0.10 -23.55
N LYS A 71 9.65 -1.23 -23.65
CA LYS A 71 8.38 -1.34 -24.39
C LYS A 71 7.21 -0.68 -23.66
N PHE A 72 7.39 -0.33 -22.37
CA PHE A 72 6.35 0.14 -21.47
C PHE A 72 6.80 1.43 -20.77
N PRO A 73 5.86 2.21 -20.20
CA PRO A 73 6.20 3.31 -19.30
C PRO A 73 6.93 2.80 -18.06
N ILE A 74 7.90 3.57 -17.55
CA ILE A 74 8.68 3.23 -16.35
C ILE A 74 7.77 3.14 -15.12
N PHE A 75 6.85 4.10 -14.98
CA PHE A 75 5.82 4.12 -13.96
C PHE A 75 4.45 3.95 -14.62
N SER A 76 3.72 2.92 -14.20
CA SER A 76 2.30 2.76 -14.55
C SER A 76 1.63 1.81 -13.58
N ASN A 77 0.36 2.09 -13.27
CA ASN A 77 -0.55 1.20 -12.56
C ASN A 77 -1.30 0.24 -13.48
N GLN A 78 -1.05 0.27 -14.80
CA GLN A 78 -1.70 -0.60 -15.78
C GLN A 78 -0.82 -1.81 -16.15
N LEU A 79 -1.46 -2.82 -16.74
CA LEU A 79 -0.83 -4.04 -17.26
C LEU A 79 -0.67 -3.92 -18.79
N PHE A 80 0.36 -4.55 -19.37
CA PHE A 80 0.71 -4.37 -20.78
C PHE A 80 0.84 -5.69 -21.56
N THR A 81 0.58 -5.62 -22.87
CA THR A 81 0.83 -6.69 -23.85
C THR A 81 2.27 -6.65 -24.36
N THR A 82 2.72 -7.64 -25.13
CA THR A 82 4.05 -7.63 -25.79
C THR A 82 4.29 -6.41 -26.68
N ALA A 83 3.22 -5.81 -27.21
CA ALA A 83 3.25 -4.67 -28.12
C ALA A 83 3.26 -3.31 -27.42
N GLY A 84 3.26 -3.26 -26.08
CA GLY A 84 3.23 -1.99 -25.33
C GLY A 84 1.83 -1.39 -25.15
N SER A 85 0.79 -2.01 -25.70
CA SER A 85 -0.60 -1.61 -25.47
C SER A 85 -1.12 -2.13 -24.13
N LYS A 86 -2.15 -1.47 -23.58
CA LYS A 86 -2.83 -1.92 -22.35
C LYS A 86 -3.37 -3.34 -22.52
N TYR A 87 -3.15 -4.17 -21.50
CA TYR A 87 -3.62 -5.55 -21.45
C TYR A 87 -5.10 -5.56 -21.09
N ASP A 88 -5.93 -6.08 -22.00
CA ASP A 88 -7.35 -6.24 -21.77
C ASP A 88 -7.62 -7.55 -21.04
N THR A 89 -7.94 -7.44 -19.75
CA THR A 89 -8.14 -8.59 -18.87
C THR A 89 -9.42 -9.36 -19.20
N THR A 90 -10.42 -8.70 -19.80
CA THR A 90 -11.70 -9.34 -20.16
C THR A 90 -11.53 -10.43 -21.23
N LYS A 91 -10.50 -10.31 -22.08
CA LYS A 91 -10.22 -11.28 -23.15
C LYS A 91 -9.66 -12.62 -22.67
N VAL A 92 -9.18 -12.69 -21.42
CA VAL A 92 -8.58 -13.91 -20.83
C VAL A 92 -9.41 -14.46 -19.67
N LEU A 93 -10.57 -13.87 -19.41
CA LEU A 93 -11.51 -14.29 -18.38
C LEU A 93 -12.65 -15.08 -19.02
N THR A 94 -13.02 -16.20 -18.40
CA THR A 94 -14.28 -16.89 -18.68
C THR A 94 -15.45 -16.12 -18.04
N PRO A 95 -16.71 -16.41 -18.44
CA PRO A 95 -17.89 -15.84 -17.78
C PRO A 95 -17.96 -16.10 -16.27
N ASP A 96 -17.32 -17.17 -15.80
CA ASP A 96 -17.24 -17.56 -14.38
C ASP A 96 -16.05 -16.93 -13.62
N TYR A 97 -15.41 -15.91 -14.21
CA TYR A 97 -14.21 -15.26 -13.68
C TYR A 97 -13.00 -16.20 -13.46
N GLU A 98 -12.89 -17.25 -14.25
CA GLU A 98 -11.72 -18.14 -14.27
C GLU A 98 -10.80 -17.83 -15.46
N LEU A 99 -9.56 -18.33 -15.42
CA LEU A 99 -8.58 -18.11 -16.49
C LEU A 99 -8.87 -19.03 -17.69
N ASP A 100 -9.14 -18.43 -18.86
CA ASP A 100 -9.13 -19.15 -20.13
C ASP A 100 -7.68 -19.29 -20.64
N VAL A 101 -7.15 -20.51 -20.52
CA VAL A 101 -5.76 -20.82 -20.92
C VAL A 101 -5.57 -20.74 -22.44
N GLY A 102 -6.60 -21.07 -23.23
CA GLY A 102 -6.53 -21.00 -24.69
C GLY A 102 -6.48 -19.54 -25.16
N ALA A 103 -7.38 -18.71 -24.64
CA ALA A 103 -7.40 -17.28 -24.91
C ALA A 103 -6.09 -16.61 -24.43
N TYR A 104 -5.60 -16.94 -23.24
CA TYR A 104 -4.33 -16.43 -22.72
C TYR A 104 -3.13 -16.75 -23.61
N ASN A 105 -3.02 -18.00 -24.08
CA ASN A 105 -1.92 -18.41 -24.96
C ASN A 105 -1.96 -17.69 -26.32
N SER A 106 -3.15 -17.37 -26.82
CA SER A 106 -3.33 -16.62 -28.08
C SER A 106 -3.10 -15.11 -27.93
N TYR A 107 -3.55 -14.52 -26.82
CA TYR A 107 -3.46 -13.10 -26.56
C TYR A 107 -2.06 -12.68 -26.11
N GLY A 108 -1.33 -13.61 -25.48
CA GLY A 108 0.07 -13.46 -25.12
C GLY A 108 0.31 -13.16 -23.64
N LYS A 109 1.60 -13.16 -23.28
CA LYS A 109 2.06 -12.96 -21.91
C LYS A 109 1.78 -11.54 -21.42
N LEU A 110 1.54 -11.44 -20.12
CA LEU A 110 1.32 -10.18 -19.42
C LEU A 110 2.64 -9.57 -18.97
N TYR A 111 2.81 -8.27 -19.23
CA TYR A 111 3.96 -7.48 -18.83
C TYR A 111 3.58 -6.41 -17.81
N LEU A 112 4.51 -6.16 -16.90
CA LEU A 112 4.42 -5.18 -15.82
C LEU A 112 5.37 -4.02 -16.10
N SER A 113 5.00 -2.83 -15.63
CA SER A 113 5.90 -1.69 -15.62
C SER A 113 7.13 -1.98 -14.73
N PRO A 114 8.32 -1.45 -15.06
CA PRO A 114 9.56 -1.71 -14.30
C PRO A 114 9.45 -1.37 -12.81
N LEU A 115 8.86 -0.21 -12.46
CA LEU A 115 8.67 0.18 -11.07
C LEU A 115 7.66 -0.72 -10.33
N PHE A 116 6.63 -1.22 -11.02
CA PHE A 116 5.71 -2.17 -10.41
C PHE A 116 6.42 -3.52 -10.17
N ALA A 117 7.24 -3.98 -11.11
CA ALA A 117 8.07 -5.18 -10.92
C ALA A 117 9.07 -5.03 -9.75
N LEU A 118 9.73 -3.87 -9.63
CA LEU A 118 10.62 -3.57 -8.50
C LEU A 118 9.87 -3.49 -7.17
N SER A 119 8.68 -2.91 -7.15
CA SER A 119 7.81 -2.89 -5.97
C SER A 119 7.44 -4.31 -5.52
N ILE A 120 7.10 -5.19 -6.46
CA ILE A 120 6.88 -6.62 -6.17
C ILE A 120 8.13 -7.27 -5.59
N GLY A 121 9.29 -7.03 -6.21
CA GLY A 121 10.59 -7.52 -5.72
C GLY A 121 10.91 -7.05 -4.30
N SER A 122 10.66 -5.77 -4.01
CA SER A 122 10.80 -5.20 -2.67
C SER A 122 9.88 -5.89 -1.65
N GLY A 123 8.68 -6.31 -2.08
CA GLY A 123 7.75 -7.08 -1.27
C GLY A 123 8.30 -8.42 -0.82
N PHE A 124 8.95 -9.17 -1.72
CA PHE A 124 9.60 -10.45 -1.40
C PHE A 124 10.78 -10.29 -0.45
N LEU A 125 11.60 -9.25 -0.67
CA LEU A 125 12.71 -8.92 0.22
C LEU A 125 12.20 -8.52 1.61
N ARG A 126 11.18 -7.67 1.67
CA ARG A 126 10.66 -7.08 2.92
C ARG A 126 10.17 -8.13 3.90
N PHE A 127 9.43 -9.12 3.43
CA PHE A 127 8.86 -10.15 4.32
C PHE A 127 9.89 -11.12 4.85
N SER A 128 10.77 -11.63 3.98
CA SER A 128 11.87 -12.49 4.41
C SER A 128 12.79 -11.76 5.38
N ALA A 129 13.12 -10.50 5.08
CA ALA A 129 13.86 -9.63 5.99
C ALA A 129 13.11 -9.39 7.31
N THR A 130 11.79 -9.21 7.30
CA THR A 130 10.98 -9.01 8.52
C THR A 130 11.10 -10.20 9.46
N ILE A 131 10.89 -11.42 8.93
CA ILE A 131 10.95 -12.64 9.74
C ILE A 131 12.37 -12.86 10.27
N VAL A 132 13.37 -12.77 9.40
CA VAL A 132 14.78 -13.02 9.78
C VAL A 132 15.29 -11.95 10.75
N HIS A 133 14.97 -10.68 10.52
CA HIS A 133 15.36 -9.58 11.42
C HIS A 133 14.76 -9.76 12.81
N VAL A 134 13.45 -10.04 12.91
CA VAL A 134 12.82 -10.28 14.21
C VAL A 134 13.37 -11.53 14.88
N ALA A 135 13.57 -12.63 14.14
CA ALA A 135 14.10 -13.87 14.70
C ALA A 135 15.53 -13.71 15.24
N LEU A 136 16.41 -13.02 14.51
CA LEU A 136 17.82 -12.84 14.89
C LEU A 136 18.01 -11.80 15.98
N PHE A 137 17.40 -10.61 15.86
CA PHE A 137 17.67 -9.49 16.76
C PHE A 137 16.72 -9.47 17.97
N HIS A 138 15.46 -9.82 17.78
CA HIS A 138 14.43 -9.73 18.83
C HIS A 138 14.00 -11.10 19.38
N GLY A 139 14.34 -12.21 18.73
CA GLY A 139 13.84 -13.55 19.10
C GLY A 139 14.16 -13.95 20.55
N ARG A 140 15.38 -13.67 21.03
CA ARG A 140 15.76 -13.95 22.43
C ARG A 140 14.98 -13.11 23.44
N ASP A 141 14.76 -11.84 23.13
CA ASP A 141 13.98 -10.94 23.99
C ASP A 141 12.50 -11.30 24.00
N ILE A 142 11.94 -11.64 22.84
CA ILE A 142 10.56 -12.13 22.69
C ILE A 142 10.37 -13.39 23.53
N TRP A 143 11.28 -14.36 23.43
CA TRP A 143 11.19 -15.59 24.21
C TRP A 143 11.26 -15.32 25.72
N ARG A 144 12.21 -14.49 26.15
CA ARG A 144 12.36 -14.10 27.56
C ARG A 144 11.14 -13.37 28.08
N GLN A 145 10.60 -12.42 27.33
CA GLN A 145 9.42 -11.65 27.72
C GLN A 145 8.15 -12.50 27.72
N SER A 146 7.97 -13.37 26.72
CA SER A 146 6.83 -14.30 26.66
C SER A 146 6.85 -15.28 27.83
N ARG A 147 8.03 -15.82 28.18
CA ARG A 147 8.20 -16.68 29.35
C ARG A 147 7.97 -15.93 30.66
N SER A 148 8.48 -14.71 30.79
CA SER A 148 8.27 -13.86 31.97
C SER A 148 6.80 -13.46 32.15
N ALA A 149 6.09 -13.16 31.06
CA ALA A 149 4.67 -12.87 31.07
C ALA A 149 3.83 -14.04 31.61
N MET A 150 4.21 -15.28 31.25
CA MET A 150 3.56 -16.49 31.78
C MET A 150 3.89 -16.80 33.24
N GLN A 151 5.04 -16.37 33.76
CA GLN A 151 5.55 -16.77 35.09
C GLN A 151 5.34 -15.72 36.20
N ASN A 152 4.41 -14.78 36.01
CA ASN A 152 4.13 -13.58 36.82
C ASN A 152 5.08 -12.40 36.53
N ALA A 153 4.65 -11.56 35.59
CA ALA A 153 5.33 -10.32 35.26
C ALA A 153 5.38 -9.35 36.45
N LYS A 154 6.52 -8.69 36.62
CA LYS A 154 6.68 -7.55 37.53
C LYS A 154 5.74 -6.43 37.05
N LEU A 155 4.64 -6.20 37.76
CA LEU A 155 3.65 -5.20 37.38
C LEU A 155 4.27 -3.80 37.36
N ASP A 156 4.17 -3.12 36.23
CA ASP A 156 4.57 -1.72 36.10
C ASP A 156 3.59 -0.81 36.87
N ILE A 157 3.93 0.48 36.97
CA ILE A 157 3.12 1.42 37.73
C ILE A 157 1.73 1.63 37.09
N HIS A 158 1.62 1.55 35.76
CA HIS A 158 0.34 1.66 35.06
C HIS A 158 -0.55 0.46 35.36
N ALA A 159 -0.01 -0.75 35.31
CA ALA A 159 -0.75 -1.96 35.60
C ALA A 159 -1.18 -2.02 37.07
N LYS A 160 -0.38 -1.48 38.00
CA LYS A 160 -0.79 -1.32 39.40
C LYS A 160 -1.98 -0.36 39.53
N LEU A 161 -1.94 0.80 38.88
CA LEU A 161 -3.03 1.77 38.88
C LEU A 161 -4.30 1.20 38.21
N MET A 162 -4.13 0.40 37.16
CA MET A 162 -5.22 -0.23 36.43
C MET A 162 -5.92 -1.36 37.20
N LYS A 163 -5.33 -1.90 38.28
CA LYS A 163 -6.01 -2.89 39.15
C LYS A 163 -7.30 -2.36 39.78
N ALA A 164 -7.47 -1.04 39.87
CA ALA A 164 -8.71 -0.44 40.34
C ALA A 164 -9.91 -0.74 39.42
N TYR A 165 -9.65 -1.06 38.14
CA TYR A 165 -10.69 -1.36 37.16
C TYR A 165 -10.85 -2.85 36.96
N LYS A 166 -12.11 -3.29 36.75
CA LYS A 166 -12.40 -4.68 36.43
C LYS A 166 -11.82 -5.04 35.06
N PRO A 167 -11.01 -6.12 34.95
CA PRO A 167 -10.53 -6.56 33.66
C PRO A 167 -11.68 -7.04 32.78
N VAL A 168 -11.45 -7.04 31.47
CA VAL A 168 -12.33 -7.68 30.50
C VAL A 168 -12.11 -9.18 30.61
N PRO A 169 -13.16 -9.99 30.84
CA PRO A 169 -13.01 -11.44 30.85
C PRO A 169 -12.52 -11.96 29.50
N GLU A 170 -11.60 -12.92 29.50
CA GLU A 170 -11.03 -13.47 28.26
C GLU A 170 -12.08 -14.11 27.35
N TYR A 171 -13.15 -14.67 27.92
CA TYR A 171 -14.23 -15.28 27.14
C TYR A 171 -14.96 -14.28 26.22
N TRP A 172 -14.94 -12.97 26.50
CA TRP A 172 -15.51 -11.95 25.62
C TRP A 172 -14.76 -11.90 24.28
N PHE A 173 -13.43 -12.03 24.33
CA PHE A 173 -12.59 -12.10 23.14
C PHE A 173 -12.76 -13.43 22.41
N MET A 174 -12.87 -14.54 23.15
CA MET A 174 -13.07 -15.86 22.56
C MET A 174 -14.41 -15.98 21.83
N ILE A 175 -15.49 -15.42 22.39
CA ILE A 175 -16.80 -15.39 21.73
C ILE A 175 -16.73 -14.60 20.42
N LEU A 176 -16.10 -13.42 20.41
CA LEU A 176 -15.92 -12.64 19.18
C LEU A 176 -15.07 -13.37 18.14
N LEU A 177 -13.96 -13.99 18.58
CA LEU A 177 -13.08 -14.75 17.70
C LEU A 177 -13.83 -15.94 17.06
N ILE A 178 -14.50 -16.75 17.88
CA ILE A 178 -15.24 -17.92 17.40
C ILE A 178 -16.40 -17.46 16.50
N GLY A 179 -17.17 -16.45 16.91
CA GLY A 179 -18.28 -15.93 16.13
C GLY A 179 -17.85 -15.40 14.76
N SER A 180 -16.76 -14.63 14.70
CA SER A 180 -16.24 -14.10 13.43
C SER A 180 -15.64 -15.17 12.52
N VAL A 181 -14.94 -16.17 13.07
CA VAL A 181 -14.42 -17.31 12.31
C VAL A 181 -15.55 -18.16 11.76
N VAL A 182 -16.57 -18.49 12.58
CA VAL A 182 -17.73 -19.27 12.13
C VAL A 182 -18.50 -18.53 11.04
N LEU A 183 -18.76 -17.23 11.21
CA LEU A 183 -19.45 -16.43 10.19
C LEU A 183 -18.66 -16.41 8.87
N SER A 184 -17.34 -16.24 8.94
CA SER A 184 -16.48 -16.24 7.76
C SER A 184 -16.51 -17.60 7.04
N LEU A 185 -16.39 -18.70 7.79
CA LEU A 185 -16.43 -20.06 7.23
C LEU A 185 -17.80 -20.39 6.62
N LEU A 186 -18.90 -19.92 7.22
CA LEU A 186 -20.25 -20.11 6.67
C LEU A 186 -20.37 -19.51 5.26
N MET A 187 -19.74 -18.37 4.99
CA MET A 187 -19.75 -17.77 3.65
C MET A 187 -19.12 -18.70 2.60
N SER A 188 -18.02 -19.39 2.95
CA SER A 188 -17.39 -20.39 2.07
C SER A 188 -18.27 -21.62 1.82
N PHE A 189 -19.23 -21.93 2.68
CA PHE A 189 -20.16 -23.05 2.50
C PHE A 189 -21.43 -22.66 1.74
N ILE A 190 -21.96 -21.46 1.98
CA ILE A 190 -23.21 -20.97 1.39
C ILE A 190 -22.98 -20.44 -0.03
N TRP A 191 -22.01 -19.55 -0.22
CA TRP A 191 -21.77 -18.85 -1.48
C TRP A 191 -20.55 -19.42 -2.22
N LYS A 192 -20.55 -20.72 -2.48
CA LYS A 192 -19.40 -21.40 -3.11
C LYS A 192 -19.02 -20.83 -4.48
N ALA A 193 -20.03 -20.46 -5.29
CA ALA A 193 -19.81 -19.92 -6.63
C ALA A 193 -19.17 -18.53 -6.58
N ASP A 194 -19.64 -17.65 -5.68
CA ASP A 194 -19.17 -16.27 -5.60
C ASP A 194 -17.84 -16.13 -4.83
N VAL A 195 -17.69 -16.86 -3.71
CA VAL A 195 -16.53 -16.75 -2.82
C VAL A 195 -15.29 -17.41 -3.46
N GLN A 196 -15.47 -18.50 -4.21
CA GLN A 196 -14.41 -19.30 -4.87
C GLN A 196 -13.31 -19.86 -3.93
N LEU A 197 -13.21 -19.37 -2.69
CA LEU A 197 -12.23 -19.77 -1.67
C LEU A 197 -12.82 -20.89 -0.80
N PRO A 198 -12.19 -22.08 -0.78
CA PRO A 198 -12.63 -23.18 0.07
C PRO A 198 -12.39 -22.88 1.56
N TRP A 199 -13.14 -23.56 2.43
CA TRP A 199 -13.07 -23.39 3.89
C TRP A 199 -11.65 -23.53 4.46
N TRP A 200 -10.85 -24.47 3.94
CA TRP A 200 -9.47 -24.66 4.38
C TRP A 200 -8.57 -23.47 4.01
N GLY A 201 -8.88 -22.78 2.90
CA GLY A 201 -8.18 -21.57 2.47
C GLY A 201 -8.41 -20.40 3.43
N MET A 202 -9.61 -20.28 4.00
CA MET A 202 -9.89 -19.31 5.07
C MET A 202 -9.14 -19.64 6.36
N ILE A 203 -9.15 -20.91 6.80
CA ILE A 203 -8.37 -21.32 7.98
C ILE A 203 -6.89 -21.04 7.77
N PHE A 204 -6.37 -21.30 6.57
CA PHE A 204 -4.99 -20.99 6.22
C PHE A 204 -4.70 -19.48 6.29
N ALA A 205 -5.63 -18.62 5.85
CA ALA A 205 -5.49 -17.18 5.97
C ALA A 205 -5.42 -16.72 7.44
N PHE A 206 -6.28 -17.26 8.30
CA PHE A 206 -6.27 -16.96 9.73
C PHE A 206 -5.00 -17.46 10.43
N ALA A 207 -4.55 -18.67 10.11
CA ALA A 207 -3.32 -19.23 10.65
C ALA A 207 -2.10 -18.39 10.24
N LEU A 208 -2.05 -17.97 8.96
CA LEU A 208 -1.00 -17.07 8.47
C LEU A 208 -1.03 -15.74 9.22
N ALA A 209 -2.21 -15.12 9.33
CA ALA A 209 -2.38 -13.86 10.05
C ALA A 209 -1.90 -13.97 11.50
N PHE A 210 -2.24 -15.06 12.20
CA PHE A 210 -1.80 -15.31 13.57
C PHE A 210 -0.27 -15.37 13.69
N ILE A 211 0.40 -16.11 12.79
CA ILE A 211 1.86 -16.28 12.80
C ILE A 211 2.57 -14.94 12.51
N VAL A 212 2.12 -14.19 11.50
CA VAL A 212 2.80 -12.96 11.07
C VAL A 212 2.49 -11.75 11.94
N THR A 213 1.42 -11.78 12.74
CA THR A 213 1.04 -10.66 13.60
C THR A 213 2.11 -10.31 14.62
N LEU A 214 2.77 -11.31 15.24
CA LEU A 214 3.80 -11.05 16.24
C LEU A 214 5.05 -10.39 15.64
N PRO A 215 5.68 -10.93 14.56
CA PRO A 215 6.83 -10.26 13.94
C PRO A 215 6.53 -8.86 13.40
N ILE A 216 5.39 -8.70 12.72
CA ILE A 216 4.99 -7.39 12.17
C ILE A 216 4.73 -6.40 13.32
N GLY A 217 4.09 -6.86 14.41
CA GLY A 217 3.85 -6.03 15.59
C GLY A 217 5.11 -5.57 16.30
N VAL A 218 6.15 -6.40 16.36
CA VAL A 218 7.46 -5.99 16.91
C VAL A 218 8.10 -4.89 16.07
N ILE A 219 8.06 -5.02 14.74
CA ILE A 219 8.59 -3.97 13.85
C ILE A 219 7.76 -2.70 13.96
N GLN A 220 6.43 -2.80 14.01
CA GLN A 220 5.58 -1.63 14.20
C GLN A 220 5.85 -0.96 15.56
N ALA A 221 6.07 -1.73 16.61
CA ALA A 221 6.36 -1.19 17.94
C ALA A 221 7.69 -0.42 18.00
N THR A 222 8.70 -0.81 17.20
CA THR A 222 10.02 -0.16 17.19
C THR A 222 10.16 0.94 16.14
N THR A 223 9.52 0.78 14.98
CA THR A 223 9.71 1.65 13.80
C THR A 223 8.48 2.47 13.43
N ASN A 224 7.33 2.18 14.06
CA ASN A 224 6.02 2.74 13.71
C ASN A 224 5.59 2.48 12.25
N GLN A 225 6.24 1.55 11.56
CA GLN A 225 5.88 1.12 10.20
C GLN A 225 5.23 -0.26 10.26
N GLN A 226 4.25 -0.49 9.38
CA GLN A 226 3.57 -1.78 9.24
C GLN A 226 3.99 -2.46 7.95
N PRO A 227 5.01 -3.34 7.97
CA PRO A 227 5.38 -4.13 6.81
C PRO A 227 4.19 -4.96 6.33
N GLY A 228 3.62 -4.61 5.17
CA GLY A 228 2.57 -5.41 4.55
C GLY A 228 3.12 -6.77 4.07
N TYR A 229 2.29 -7.80 4.08
CA TYR A 229 2.63 -9.14 3.57
C TYR A 229 1.71 -9.59 2.42
N ASP A 230 0.91 -8.69 1.87
CA ASP A 230 -0.10 -8.93 0.83
C ASP A 230 0.41 -9.71 -0.37
N ILE A 231 1.58 -9.31 -0.87
CA ILE A 231 2.18 -9.90 -2.06
C ILE A 231 2.43 -11.39 -1.80
N ILE A 232 2.77 -11.76 -0.56
CA ILE A 232 3.10 -13.13 -0.19
C ILE A 232 1.87 -13.93 0.16
N ALA A 233 0.89 -13.32 0.81
CA ALA A 233 -0.42 -13.95 0.98
C ALA A 233 -0.99 -14.35 -0.40
N GLN A 234 -0.94 -13.42 -1.36
CA GLN A 234 -1.40 -13.66 -2.72
C GLN A 234 -0.50 -14.65 -3.50
N PHE A 235 0.82 -14.55 -3.34
CA PHE A 235 1.77 -15.48 -3.94
C PHE A 235 1.52 -16.92 -3.47
N MET A 236 1.31 -17.13 -2.17
CA MET A 236 1.08 -18.48 -1.62
C MET A 236 -0.24 -19.07 -2.12
N ILE A 237 -1.36 -18.35 -1.95
CA ILE A 237 -2.66 -18.88 -2.36
C ILE A 237 -2.76 -19.00 -3.89
N GLY A 238 -2.12 -18.12 -4.66
CA GLY A 238 -2.07 -18.22 -6.12
C GLY A 238 -1.32 -19.45 -6.62
N TYR A 239 -0.36 -19.99 -5.85
CA TYR A 239 0.26 -21.29 -6.16
C TYR A 239 -0.65 -22.47 -5.83
N VAL A 240 -1.45 -22.36 -4.77
CA VAL A 240 -2.33 -23.45 -4.31
C VAL A 240 -3.64 -23.49 -5.11
N LEU A 241 -4.20 -22.33 -5.44
CA LEU A 241 -5.44 -22.13 -6.18
C LEU A 241 -5.22 -21.17 -7.37
N PRO A 242 -4.47 -21.60 -8.41
CA PRO A 242 -4.28 -20.80 -9.61
C PRO A 242 -5.59 -20.68 -10.41
N GLY A 243 -5.76 -19.57 -11.11
CA GLY A 243 -6.93 -19.34 -11.99
C GLY A 243 -8.14 -18.71 -11.29
N LYS A 244 -8.07 -18.46 -9.98
CA LYS A 244 -9.20 -17.95 -9.17
C LYS A 244 -8.88 -16.58 -8.55
N PRO A 245 -9.17 -15.46 -9.25
CA PRO A 245 -8.83 -14.12 -8.78
C PRO A 245 -9.59 -13.71 -7.52
N ILE A 246 -10.88 -14.08 -7.39
CA ILE A 246 -11.71 -13.72 -6.24
C ILE A 246 -11.23 -14.43 -4.98
N ALA A 247 -10.93 -15.73 -5.08
CA ALA A 247 -10.37 -16.50 -3.97
C ALA A 247 -9.05 -15.91 -3.45
N ASN A 248 -8.16 -15.51 -4.37
CA ASN A 248 -6.90 -14.86 -4.04
C ASN A 248 -7.11 -13.50 -3.35
N LEU A 249 -8.08 -12.71 -3.81
CA LEU A 249 -8.42 -11.43 -3.20
C LEU A 249 -8.96 -11.60 -1.76
N LEU A 250 -9.87 -12.55 -1.55
CA LEU A 250 -10.44 -12.83 -0.22
C LEU A 250 -9.36 -13.33 0.75
N PHE A 251 -8.47 -14.21 0.31
CA PHE A 251 -7.35 -14.69 1.13
C PHE A 251 -6.45 -13.52 1.59
N LYS A 252 -6.13 -12.60 0.67
CA LYS A 252 -5.37 -11.37 0.99
C LYS A 252 -6.08 -10.53 2.03
N ILE A 253 -7.38 -10.29 1.86
CA ILE A 253 -8.18 -9.43 2.76
C ILE A 253 -8.24 -10.06 4.15
N TYR A 254 -8.66 -11.32 4.24
CA TYR A 254 -8.76 -12.03 5.53
C TYR A 254 -7.41 -12.20 6.22
N GLY A 255 -6.32 -12.37 5.49
CA GLY A 255 -4.99 -12.31 6.06
C GLY A 255 -4.67 -10.91 6.55
N ARG A 256 -4.40 -9.98 5.61
CA ARG A 256 -3.80 -8.67 5.89
C ARG A 256 -4.65 -7.86 6.87
N ILE A 257 -5.95 -7.73 6.60
CA ILE A 257 -6.83 -6.84 7.36
C ILE A 257 -7.00 -7.35 8.79
N SER A 258 -7.01 -8.66 9.02
CA SER A 258 -6.99 -9.24 10.37
C SER A 258 -5.74 -8.84 11.14
N THR A 259 -4.56 -8.88 10.51
CA THR A 259 -3.31 -8.42 11.14
C THR A 259 -3.34 -6.92 11.45
N VAL A 260 -3.81 -6.09 10.51
CA VAL A 260 -3.91 -4.64 10.72
C VAL A 260 -4.87 -4.32 11.86
N HIS A 261 -6.05 -4.96 11.91
CA HIS A 261 -6.99 -4.77 13.00
C HIS A 261 -6.43 -5.24 14.34
N ALA A 262 -5.73 -6.38 14.39
CA ALA A 262 -5.10 -6.85 15.62
C ALA A 262 -4.08 -5.83 16.17
N LEU A 263 -3.26 -5.25 15.30
CA LEU A 263 -2.24 -4.27 15.70
C LEU A 263 -2.84 -2.91 16.09
N SER A 264 -3.86 -2.43 15.38
CA SER A 264 -4.60 -1.22 15.76
C SER A 264 -5.33 -1.41 17.09
N PHE A 265 -5.99 -2.56 17.27
CA PHE A 265 -6.66 -2.92 18.51
C PHE A 265 -5.69 -2.94 19.72
N LEU A 266 -4.49 -3.52 19.53
CA LEU A 266 -3.43 -3.50 20.54
C LEU A 266 -2.90 -2.09 20.83
N SER A 267 -2.73 -1.25 19.81
CA SER A 267 -2.31 0.14 19.96
C SER A 267 -3.30 0.94 20.81
N ASP A 268 -4.59 0.76 20.55
CA ASP A 268 -5.66 1.41 21.30
C ASP A 268 -5.71 0.91 22.75
N LEU A 269 -5.62 -0.40 22.98
CA LEU A 269 -5.56 -0.94 24.35
C LEU A 269 -4.36 -0.38 25.14
N LYS A 270 -3.21 -0.21 24.48
CA LYS A 270 -2.02 0.41 25.06
C LYS A 270 -2.27 1.88 25.41
N LEU A 271 -2.91 2.63 24.51
CA LEU A 271 -3.31 4.01 24.78
C LEU A 271 -4.27 4.08 25.98
N GLY A 272 -5.29 3.23 26.02
CA GLY A 272 -6.25 3.15 27.13
C GLY A 272 -5.56 2.82 28.46
N HIS A 273 -4.59 1.91 28.44
CA HIS A 273 -3.77 1.59 29.60
C HIS A 273 -2.96 2.79 30.12
N TYR A 274 -2.35 3.57 29.21
CA TYR A 274 -1.62 4.79 29.58
C TYR A 274 -2.51 5.94 30.02
N MET A 275 -3.72 6.05 29.47
CA MET A 275 -4.69 7.08 29.83
C MET A 275 -5.58 6.71 31.02
N LYS A 276 -5.42 5.49 31.55
CA LYS A 276 -6.20 4.93 32.68
C LYS A 276 -7.70 4.87 32.40
N ILE A 277 -8.05 4.56 31.14
CA ILE A 277 -9.43 4.35 30.70
C ILE A 277 -9.88 2.95 31.14
N PRO A 278 -11.09 2.78 31.72
CA PRO A 278 -11.59 1.47 32.14
C PRO A 278 -11.59 0.45 30.98
N PRO A 279 -11.00 -0.77 31.15
CA PRO A 279 -10.84 -1.74 30.06
C PRO A 279 -12.15 -2.19 29.41
N ARG A 280 -13.22 -2.34 30.20
CA ARG A 280 -14.54 -2.75 29.68
C ARG A 280 -15.16 -1.69 28.77
N CYS A 281 -15.05 -0.42 29.15
CA CYS A 281 -15.52 0.69 28.32
C CYS A 281 -14.71 0.78 27.02
N MET A 282 -13.40 0.53 27.09
CA MET A 282 -12.52 0.52 25.93
C MET A 282 -12.93 -0.58 24.94
N TYR A 283 -13.14 -1.81 25.44
CA TYR A 283 -13.60 -2.93 24.62
C TYR A 283 -14.95 -2.63 23.94
N THR A 284 -15.93 -2.11 24.68
CA THR A 284 -17.25 -1.79 24.11
C THR A 284 -17.16 -0.69 23.07
N ALA A 285 -16.35 0.35 23.31
CA ALA A 285 -16.16 1.44 22.35
C ALA A 285 -15.51 0.96 21.05
N GLN A 286 -14.51 0.08 21.15
CA GLN A 286 -13.85 -0.52 19.99
C GLN A 286 -14.79 -1.42 19.19
N LEU A 287 -15.59 -2.25 19.88
CA LEU A 287 -16.56 -3.13 19.23
C LEU A 287 -17.63 -2.34 18.47
N VAL A 288 -18.27 -1.39 19.15
CA VAL A 288 -19.30 -0.52 18.56
C VAL A 288 -18.72 0.31 17.42
N GLY A 289 -17.53 0.89 17.60
CA GLY A 289 -16.85 1.66 16.56
C GLY A 289 -16.53 0.82 15.32
N THR A 290 -16.09 -0.42 15.50
CA THR A 290 -15.78 -1.33 14.39
C THR A 290 -17.06 -1.72 13.63
N MET A 291 -18.15 -2.03 14.35
CA MET A 291 -19.44 -2.37 13.72
C MET A 291 -20.02 -1.18 12.96
N LEU A 292 -20.05 0.00 13.59
CA LEU A 292 -20.56 1.22 12.96
C LEU A 292 -19.74 1.58 11.72
N SER A 293 -18.42 1.55 11.83
CA SER A 293 -17.52 1.83 10.71
C SER A 293 -17.72 0.83 9.57
N GLY A 294 -17.87 -0.47 9.87
CA GLY A 294 -18.13 -1.50 8.86
C GLY A 294 -19.45 -1.27 8.11
N ILE A 295 -20.52 -1.00 8.84
CA ILE A 295 -21.85 -0.75 8.25
C ILE A 295 -21.86 0.53 7.41
N VAL A 296 -21.33 1.63 7.95
CA VAL A 296 -21.31 2.93 7.25
C VAL A 296 -20.44 2.86 6.00
N ASN A 297 -19.24 2.27 6.06
CA ASN A 297 -18.39 2.12 4.88
C ASN A 297 -19.06 1.26 3.81
N LEU A 298 -19.74 0.17 4.19
CA LEU A 298 -20.47 -0.66 3.26
C LEU A 298 -21.65 0.10 2.62
N ALA A 299 -22.46 0.79 3.43
CA ALA A 299 -23.59 1.57 2.94
C ALA A 299 -23.16 2.68 1.97
N VAL A 300 -22.08 3.40 2.28
CA VAL A 300 -21.52 4.43 1.39
C VAL A 300 -20.98 3.80 0.11
N ALA A 301 -20.31 2.65 0.19
CA ALA A 301 -19.80 1.96 -1.00
C ALA A 301 -20.95 1.52 -1.94
N TRP A 302 -22.03 0.95 -1.40
CA TRP A 302 -23.22 0.61 -2.18
C TRP A 302 -23.88 1.84 -2.79
N TRP A 303 -24.05 2.90 -2.00
CA TRP A 303 -24.59 4.17 -2.49
C TRP A 303 -23.75 4.76 -3.62
N MET A 304 -22.42 4.72 -3.52
CA MET A 304 -21.53 5.21 -4.57
C MET A 304 -21.65 4.40 -5.86
N LEU A 305 -21.80 3.08 -5.77
CA LEU A 305 -21.94 2.21 -6.95
C LEU A 305 -23.28 2.38 -7.66
N GLU A 306 -24.36 2.68 -6.93
CA GLU A 306 -25.71 2.85 -7.51
C GLU A 306 -25.96 4.28 -7.99
N SER A 307 -25.40 5.28 -7.30
CA SER A 307 -25.67 6.70 -7.59
C SER A 307 -24.74 7.31 -8.64
N ILE A 308 -23.53 6.77 -8.84
CA ILE A 308 -22.52 7.36 -9.74
C ILE A 308 -22.37 6.46 -10.96
N ASN A 309 -22.89 6.94 -12.10
CA ASN A 309 -22.72 6.26 -13.39
C ASN A 309 -21.24 6.26 -13.80
N ASP A 310 -20.77 5.14 -14.37
CA ASP A 310 -19.41 4.94 -14.87
C ASP A 310 -18.29 5.27 -13.85
N ILE A 311 -18.52 4.95 -12.57
CA ILE A 311 -17.51 5.12 -11.53
C ILE A 311 -16.25 4.32 -11.87
N CYS A 312 -15.08 4.91 -11.59
CA CYS A 312 -13.79 4.32 -11.88
C CYS A 312 -13.47 4.15 -13.38
N ASP A 313 -14.28 4.67 -14.31
CA ASP A 313 -13.94 4.74 -15.73
C ASP A 313 -13.13 6.00 -16.03
N ILE A 314 -11.92 5.81 -16.56
CA ILE A 314 -10.98 6.89 -16.89
C ILE A 314 -10.82 7.01 -18.42
N GLU A 315 -11.31 6.02 -19.17
CA GLU A 315 -11.09 5.92 -20.62
C GLU A 315 -12.38 6.07 -21.44
N GLY A 316 -13.56 5.92 -20.82
CA GLY A 316 -14.85 6.09 -21.47
C GLY A 316 -15.41 7.52 -21.40
N THR A 317 -16.67 7.65 -21.00
CA THR A 317 -17.55 8.79 -21.33
C THR A 317 -17.14 10.12 -20.67
N HIS A 318 -16.41 10.09 -19.54
CA HIS A 318 -16.04 11.29 -18.76
C HIS A 318 -14.59 11.27 -18.24
N PRO A 319 -13.58 11.59 -19.07
CA PRO A 319 -12.17 11.60 -18.67
C PRO A 319 -11.82 12.65 -17.60
N ASP A 320 -12.66 13.68 -17.41
CA ASP A 320 -12.52 14.70 -16.38
C ASP A 320 -13.19 14.33 -15.03
N SER A 321 -13.72 13.10 -14.92
CA SER A 321 -14.39 12.65 -13.70
C SER A 321 -13.40 12.57 -12.53
N PRO A 322 -13.72 13.13 -11.34
CA PRO A 322 -12.85 13.01 -10.16
C PRO A 322 -12.75 11.55 -9.64
N TRP A 323 -13.63 10.66 -10.10
CA TRP A 323 -13.78 9.29 -9.60
C TRP A 323 -12.88 8.28 -10.33
N THR A 324 -11.57 8.33 -10.08
CA THR A 324 -10.56 7.52 -10.79
C THR A 324 -10.20 6.17 -10.12
N CYS A 325 -10.60 5.96 -8.86
CA CYS A 325 -10.43 4.71 -8.10
C CYS A 325 -9.04 4.01 -8.18
N PRO A 326 -7.92 4.71 -8.01
CA PRO A 326 -6.59 4.16 -8.26
C PRO A 326 -6.23 2.97 -7.34
N LYS A 327 -6.65 3.01 -6.07
CA LYS A 327 -6.38 1.91 -5.11
C LYS A 327 -7.14 0.63 -5.44
N TYR A 328 -8.38 0.74 -5.91
CA TYR A 328 -9.20 -0.41 -6.30
C TYR A 328 -8.66 -1.04 -7.58
N ARG A 329 -8.25 -0.22 -8.56
CA ARG A 329 -7.59 -0.68 -9.79
C ARG A 329 -6.32 -1.48 -9.52
N VAL A 330 -5.39 -0.94 -8.71
CA VAL A 330 -4.16 -1.67 -8.34
C VAL A 330 -4.47 -2.98 -7.59
N THR A 331 -5.53 -3.00 -6.78
CA THR A 331 -5.96 -4.21 -6.08
C THR A 331 -6.55 -5.25 -7.05
N PHE A 332 -7.31 -4.82 -8.05
CA PHE A 332 -7.83 -5.66 -9.12
C PHE A 332 -6.68 -6.21 -9.98
N ASP A 333 -5.77 -5.36 -10.44
CA ASP A 333 -4.60 -5.77 -11.23
C ASP A 333 -3.72 -6.77 -10.46
N ALA A 334 -3.53 -6.58 -9.15
CA ALA A 334 -2.87 -7.57 -8.31
C ALA A 334 -3.59 -8.92 -8.29
N SER A 335 -4.93 -8.92 -8.27
CA SER A 335 -5.71 -10.17 -8.32
C SER A 335 -5.57 -10.90 -9.67
N VAL A 336 -5.38 -10.16 -10.76
CA VAL A 336 -5.10 -10.72 -12.09
C VAL A 336 -3.70 -11.35 -12.14
N ILE A 337 -2.69 -10.65 -11.60
CA ILE A 337 -1.30 -11.14 -11.55
C ILE A 337 -1.20 -12.42 -10.70
N TRP A 338 -1.70 -12.36 -9.47
CA TRP A 338 -1.48 -13.43 -8.48
C TRP A 338 -2.55 -14.51 -8.48
N GLY A 339 -3.81 -14.16 -8.74
CA GLY A 339 -4.93 -15.09 -8.69
C GLY A 339 -5.28 -15.68 -10.05
N LEU A 340 -5.50 -14.83 -11.06
CA LEU A 340 -5.93 -15.28 -12.40
C LEU A 340 -4.80 -15.98 -13.16
N ILE A 341 -3.73 -15.27 -13.51
CA ILE A 341 -2.59 -15.83 -14.26
C ILE A 341 -1.81 -16.81 -13.37
N GLY A 342 -1.63 -16.43 -12.12
CA GLY A 342 -0.95 -17.21 -11.10
C GLY A 342 0.58 -17.02 -11.09
N PRO A 343 1.20 -17.16 -9.92
CA PRO A 343 2.64 -16.96 -9.75
C PRO A 343 3.49 -17.99 -10.50
N HIS A 344 2.98 -19.20 -10.74
CA HIS A 344 3.71 -20.24 -11.48
C HIS A 344 4.09 -19.79 -12.90
N ARG A 345 3.20 -19.08 -13.61
CA ARG A 345 3.45 -18.65 -15.01
C ARG A 345 4.35 -17.43 -15.11
N LEU A 346 4.26 -16.49 -14.15
CA LEU A 346 5.02 -15.24 -14.19
C LEU A 346 6.36 -15.32 -13.44
N PHE A 347 6.41 -16.03 -12.31
CA PHE A 347 7.54 -16.09 -11.37
C PHE A 347 8.16 -17.49 -11.24
N GLY A 348 7.53 -18.53 -11.81
CA GLY A 348 8.04 -19.90 -11.79
C GLY A 348 9.15 -20.19 -12.82
N PRO A 349 9.54 -21.46 -12.98
CA PRO A 349 10.54 -21.88 -13.98
C PRO A 349 10.05 -21.55 -15.41
N GLY A 350 10.74 -20.65 -16.10
CA GLY A 350 10.35 -20.16 -17.43
C GLY A 350 9.51 -18.88 -17.44
N GLY A 351 9.14 -18.36 -16.27
CA GLY A 351 8.47 -17.07 -16.11
C GLY A 351 9.42 -15.88 -16.31
N LEU A 352 8.89 -14.78 -16.84
CA LEU A 352 9.67 -13.57 -17.14
C LEU A 352 10.29 -12.96 -15.87
N TYR A 353 9.58 -13.01 -14.75
CA TYR A 353 9.93 -12.33 -13.50
C TYR A 353 10.57 -13.23 -12.44
N ARG A 354 11.02 -14.44 -12.82
CA ARG A 354 11.63 -15.42 -11.91
C ARG A 354 12.76 -14.83 -11.07
N ASN A 355 13.55 -13.92 -11.64
CA ASN A 355 14.70 -13.33 -10.96
C ASN A 355 14.31 -12.52 -9.71
N LEU A 356 13.09 -11.98 -9.66
CA LEU A 356 12.59 -11.23 -8.49
C LEU A 356 12.38 -12.13 -7.27
N VAL A 357 12.10 -13.42 -7.48
CA VAL A 357 11.89 -14.39 -6.37
C VAL A 357 13.18 -14.62 -5.59
N TRP A 358 14.36 -14.47 -6.21
CA TRP A 358 15.64 -14.60 -5.49
C TRP A 358 15.84 -13.55 -4.40
N LEU A 359 15.09 -12.44 -4.44
CA LEU A 359 15.11 -11.43 -3.38
C LEU A 359 14.61 -11.96 -2.03
N PHE A 360 13.88 -13.09 -2.00
CA PHE A 360 13.60 -13.81 -0.75
C PHE A 360 14.89 -14.26 -0.05
N LEU A 361 15.88 -14.76 -0.81
CA LEU A 361 17.14 -15.22 -0.23
C LEU A 361 18.00 -14.04 0.23
N VAL A 362 17.97 -12.93 -0.53
CA VAL A 362 18.66 -11.69 -0.14
C VAL A 362 18.09 -11.17 1.17
N GLY A 363 16.76 -11.10 1.31
CA GLY A 363 16.11 -10.69 2.56
C GLY A 363 16.35 -11.68 3.71
N ALA A 364 16.52 -12.97 3.42
CA ALA A 364 16.83 -14.00 4.40
C ALA A 364 18.32 -14.12 4.77
N SER A 365 19.21 -13.41 4.08
CA SER A 365 20.65 -13.52 4.30
C SER A 365 21.02 -13.10 5.73
N LYS A 366 21.95 -13.84 6.35
CA LYS A 366 22.45 -13.57 7.71
C LYS A 366 23.05 -12.16 7.75
N ALA A 367 22.27 -11.18 8.17
CA ALA A 367 22.79 -9.90 8.63
C ALA A 367 23.65 -10.20 9.86
N PHE A 368 24.99 -10.17 9.70
CA PHE A 368 25.96 -10.56 10.73
C PHE A 368 25.63 -9.90 12.09
N PRO A 369 25.08 -10.66 13.06
CA PRO A 369 24.53 -10.08 14.29
C PRO A 369 25.62 -9.57 15.23
N GLU A 370 26.88 -9.93 15.00
CA GLU A 370 28.03 -9.55 15.82
C GLU A 370 28.44 -8.07 15.66
N LYS A 371 28.08 -7.42 14.54
CA LYS A 371 28.43 -6.02 14.31
C LYS A 371 27.29 -5.10 14.73
N LYS A 372 27.49 -4.35 15.82
CA LYS A 372 26.51 -3.41 16.40
C LYS A 372 25.93 -2.38 15.41
N TRP A 373 26.67 -2.02 14.35
CA TRP A 373 26.18 -1.12 13.31
C TRP A 373 25.08 -1.70 12.40
N ILE A 374 25.01 -3.04 12.25
CA ILE A 374 24.04 -3.72 11.39
C ILE A 374 22.69 -3.76 12.09
N ALA A 375 22.67 -3.79 13.42
CA ALA A 375 21.46 -3.64 14.21
C ALA A 375 20.79 -2.25 14.04
N LEU A 376 21.51 -1.24 13.55
CA LEU A 376 20.95 0.08 13.24
C LEU A 376 20.35 0.14 11.82
N ILE A 377 20.64 -0.83 10.95
CA ILE A 377 20.15 -0.88 9.57
C ILE A 377 18.93 -1.80 9.52
N ASN A 378 17.74 -1.20 9.53
CA ASN A 378 16.48 -1.94 9.41
C ASN A 378 16.14 -2.18 7.93
N ILE A 379 16.65 -3.26 7.36
CA ILE A 379 16.34 -3.72 6.00
C ILE A 379 14.82 -3.81 5.73
N PRO A 380 13.97 -4.30 6.67
CA PRO A 380 12.51 -4.29 6.48
C PRO A 380 11.92 -2.88 6.29
N VAL A 381 12.50 -1.86 6.92
CA VAL A 381 12.05 -0.47 6.81
C VAL A 381 12.54 0.17 5.51
N ILE A 382 13.79 -0.09 5.11
CA ILE A 382 14.34 0.43 3.85
C ILE A 382 13.54 -0.13 2.66
N SER A 383 13.27 -1.43 2.67
CA SER A 383 12.45 -2.08 1.64
C SER A 383 10.98 -1.67 1.67
N TYR A 384 10.49 -1.15 2.80
CA TYR A 384 9.17 -0.52 2.87
C TYR A 384 9.09 0.79 2.07
N GLY A 385 10.22 1.41 1.69
CA GLY A 385 10.22 2.61 0.85
C GLY A 385 9.40 2.42 -0.43
N PHE A 386 9.61 1.32 -1.14
CA PHE A 386 8.88 1.01 -2.39
C PHE A 386 7.44 0.51 -2.15
N ALA A 387 6.98 0.42 -0.91
CA ALA A 387 5.63 -0.01 -0.58
C ALA A 387 4.60 1.03 -1.00
N GLY A 388 3.55 0.60 -1.69
CA GLY A 388 2.49 1.49 -2.14
C GLY A 388 2.75 2.15 -3.50
N MET A 389 3.84 1.79 -4.16
CA MET A 389 4.05 2.05 -5.59
C MET A 389 3.62 0.85 -6.41
N PRO A 390 2.68 0.97 -7.35
CA PRO A 390 1.64 2.00 -7.53
C PRO A 390 0.54 1.93 -6.44
N PRO A 391 -0.30 2.96 -6.21
CA PRO A 391 -0.49 4.18 -7.01
C PRO A 391 0.34 5.39 -6.58
N ALA A 392 1.12 5.31 -5.50
CA ALA A 392 1.96 6.43 -5.09
C ALA A 392 3.03 6.70 -6.15
N THR A 393 3.21 7.96 -6.54
CA THR A 393 4.19 8.36 -7.53
C THR A 393 5.60 8.45 -6.94
N PRO A 394 6.67 8.24 -7.74
CA PRO A 394 8.07 8.37 -7.31
C PRO A 394 8.38 9.64 -6.52
N THR A 395 7.79 10.75 -6.95
CA THR A 395 7.97 12.06 -6.33
C THR A 395 7.41 12.13 -4.90
N ASN A 396 6.35 11.38 -4.57
CA ASN A 396 5.84 11.35 -3.20
C ASN A 396 6.89 10.79 -2.23
N ILE A 397 7.62 9.74 -2.64
CA ILE A 397 8.72 9.19 -1.83
C ILE A 397 9.88 10.18 -1.74
N ALA A 398 10.27 10.80 -2.86
CA ALA A 398 11.36 11.78 -2.87
C ALA A 398 11.06 12.94 -1.91
N SER A 399 9.82 13.45 -1.92
CA SER A 399 9.34 14.47 -0.98
C SER A 399 9.39 13.99 0.47
N TRP A 400 8.99 12.75 0.76
CA TRP A 400 9.12 12.17 2.11
C TRP A 400 10.56 12.09 2.57
N LEU A 401 11.50 11.71 1.69
CA LEU A 401 12.92 11.66 2.01
C LEU A 401 13.49 13.05 2.30
N ILE A 402 13.17 14.04 1.48
CA ILE A 402 13.63 15.43 1.65
C ILE A 402 13.06 16.03 2.93
N THR A 403 11.74 15.99 3.12
CA THR A 403 11.08 16.51 4.33
C THR A 403 11.57 15.75 5.57
N GLY A 404 11.72 14.43 5.47
CA GLY A 404 12.28 13.60 6.51
C GLY A 404 13.71 14.00 6.90
N MET A 405 14.57 14.30 5.91
CA MET A 405 15.94 14.78 6.14
C MET A 405 15.94 16.17 6.78
N ILE A 406 15.13 17.10 6.30
CA ILE A 406 15.03 18.46 6.87
C ILE A 406 14.63 18.40 8.34
N PHE A 407 13.52 17.72 8.66
CA PHE A 407 13.01 17.72 10.03
C PHE A 407 13.78 16.79 10.97
N ASN A 408 14.17 15.59 10.53
CA ASN A 408 14.82 14.62 11.42
C ASN A 408 16.35 14.74 11.47
N TYR A 409 17.01 15.33 10.47
CA TYR A 409 18.45 15.57 10.51
C TYR A 409 18.77 17.03 10.83
N PHE A 410 18.32 17.98 10.01
CA PHE A 410 18.69 19.39 10.19
C PHE A 410 18.00 20.03 11.40
N VAL A 411 16.67 20.02 11.45
CA VAL A 411 15.92 20.65 12.55
C VAL A 411 16.22 19.96 13.89
N PHE A 412 16.37 18.63 13.88
CA PHE A 412 16.79 17.90 15.08
C PHE A 412 18.18 18.31 15.58
N LYS A 413 19.16 18.50 14.67
CA LYS A 413 20.54 18.87 15.02
C LYS A 413 20.65 20.32 15.50
N TYR A 414 20.02 21.27 14.81
CA TYR A 414 20.15 22.71 15.11
C TYR A 414 19.11 23.21 16.13
N HIS A 415 17.91 22.62 16.20
CA HIS A 415 16.80 23.08 17.05
C HIS A 415 16.10 21.94 17.82
N LYS A 416 16.88 21.10 18.51
CA LYS A 416 16.39 19.92 19.24
C LYS A 416 15.22 20.19 20.19
N ARG A 417 15.27 21.27 20.98
CA ARG A 417 14.21 21.62 21.95
C ARG A 417 12.87 21.90 21.27
N TRP A 418 12.91 22.55 20.10
CA TRP A 418 11.71 22.81 19.31
C TRP A 418 11.17 21.50 18.72
N TRP A 419 12.05 20.68 18.15
CA TRP A 419 11.67 19.41 17.52
C TRP A 419 10.94 18.48 18.50
N GLN A 420 11.48 18.29 19.72
CA GLN A 420 10.88 17.42 20.73
C GLN A 420 9.49 17.87 21.18
N LYS A 421 9.21 19.18 21.15
CA LYS A 421 7.96 19.76 21.66
C LYS A 421 6.89 19.90 20.57
N TYR A 422 7.28 20.31 19.36
CA TYR A 422 6.33 20.78 18.34
C TYR A 422 6.29 19.94 17.07
N ASN A 423 7.30 19.12 16.76
CA ASN A 423 7.37 18.41 15.47
C ASN A 423 6.15 17.50 15.21
N TYR A 424 5.79 16.67 16.19
CA TYR A 424 4.62 15.80 16.07
C TYR A 424 3.30 16.56 16.00
N VAL A 425 3.19 17.67 16.74
CA VAL A 425 1.99 18.53 16.73
C VAL A 425 1.85 19.26 15.40
N LEU A 426 2.98 19.70 14.82
CA LEU A 426 3.02 20.32 13.49
C LEU A 426 2.58 19.32 12.43
N SER A 427 3.15 18.11 12.41
CA SER A 427 2.75 17.06 11.46
C SER A 427 1.24 16.79 11.52
N ALA A 428 0.70 16.58 12.73
CA ALA A 428 -0.74 16.35 12.90
C ALA A 428 -1.60 17.53 12.44
N ALA A 429 -1.15 18.77 12.65
CA ALA A 429 -1.86 19.97 12.21
C ALA A 429 -1.86 20.10 10.68
N LEU A 430 -0.73 19.82 10.03
CA LEU A 430 -0.60 19.86 8.57
C LEU A 430 -1.50 18.81 7.91
N ASP A 431 -1.46 17.57 8.40
CA ASP A 431 -2.27 16.44 7.91
C ASP A 431 -3.76 16.74 8.05
N ALA A 432 -4.19 17.20 9.22
CA ALA A 432 -5.59 17.56 9.48
C ALA A 432 -6.06 18.72 8.59
N GLY A 433 -5.27 19.80 8.49
CA GLY A 433 -5.61 20.96 7.67
C GLY A 433 -5.79 20.62 6.20
N THR A 434 -4.89 19.79 5.65
CA THR A 434 -4.97 19.31 4.26
C THR A 434 -6.18 18.40 4.05
N ALA A 435 -6.45 17.47 4.98
CA ALA A 435 -7.60 16.58 4.89
C ALA A 435 -8.94 17.34 4.90
N PHE A 436 -9.11 18.30 5.83
CA PHE A 436 -10.33 19.10 5.91
C PHE A 436 -10.53 19.98 4.67
N MET A 437 -9.49 20.63 4.18
CA MET A 437 -9.60 21.43 2.94
C MET A 437 -9.88 20.54 1.74
N GLY A 438 -9.26 19.36 1.64
CA GLY A 438 -9.52 18.40 0.56
C GLY A 438 -10.98 17.96 0.50
N VAL A 439 -11.58 17.64 1.65
CA VAL A 439 -13.02 17.31 1.73
C VAL A 439 -13.90 18.49 1.32
N LEU A 440 -13.56 19.70 1.77
CA LEU A 440 -14.29 20.91 1.41
C LEU A 440 -14.23 21.19 -0.09
N LEU A 441 -13.04 21.14 -0.70
CA LEU A 441 -12.85 21.32 -2.15
C LEU A 441 -13.62 20.26 -2.95
N PHE A 442 -13.59 19.01 -2.47
CA PHE A 442 -14.31 17.91 -3.11
C PHE A 442 -15.82 18.18 -3.16
N PHE A 443 -16.45 18.45 -2.02
CA PHE A 443 -17.91 18.66 -1.96
C PHE A 443 -18.35 20.00 -2.53
N ALA A 444 -17.57 21.07 -2.35
CA ALA A 444 -17.96 22.41 -2.79
C ALA A 444 -17.77 22.63 -4.30
N LEU A 445 -16.73 22.02 -4.90
CA LEU A 445 -16.30 22.36 -6.27
C LEU A 445 -16.24 21.12 -7.17
N GLN A 446 -15.43 20.13 -6.83
CA GLN A 446 -15.14 18.99 -7.71
C GLN A 446 -16.39 18.12 -7.96
N ASN A 447 -17.19 17.87 -6.93
CA ASN A 447 -18.41 17.06 -7.04
C ASN A 447 -19.51 17.76 -7.86
N SER A 448 -19.55 19.10 -7.84
CA SER A 448 -20.47 19.91 -8.64
C SER A 448 -20.00 20.12 -10.09
N GLY A 449 -18.86 19.54 -10.48
CA GLY A 449 -18.29 19.67 -11.83
C GLY A 449 -17.67 21.04 -12.13
N HIS A 450 -17.53 21.91 -11.12
CA HIS A 450 -16.86 23.20 -11.26
C HIS A 450 -15.34 22.99 -11.20
N ASN A 451 -14.75 22.55 -12.31
CA ASN A 451 -13.30 22.44 -12.45
C ASN A 451 -12.77 23.67 -13.20
N LEU A 452 -11.88 24.43 -12.57
CA LEU A 452 -11.09 25.45 -13.27
C LEU A 452 -10.20 24.74 -14.30
N LYS A 453 -10.27 25.14 -15.57
CA LYS A 453 -9.38 24.65 -16.64
C LYS A 453 -8.52 25.80 -17.14
N TRP A 454 -7.26 25.82 -16.75
CA TRP A 454 -6.26 26.79 -17.19
C TRP A 454 -4.84 26.23 -17.04
N TRP A 455 -3.82 26.99 -17.45
CA TRP A 455 -2.42 26.52 -17.42
C TRP A 455 -1.96 25.92 -16.07
N GLY A 456 -2.44 26.49 -14.96
CA GLY A 456 -2.08 26.06 -13.61
C GLY A 456 -2.74 24.76 -13.16
N THR A 457 -3.77 24.27 -13.85
CA THR A 457 -4.54 23.07 -13.47
C THR A 457 -4.09 21.80 -14.18
N GLU A 458 -3.36 21.92 -15.28
CA GLU A 458 -2.70 20.78 -15.90
C GLU A 458 -1.50 20.35 -15.06
N VAL A 459 -1.56 19.13 -14.54
CA VAL A 459 -0.50 18.56 -13.71
C VAL A 459 0.67 18.17 -14.61
N ASP A 460 1.89 18.53 -14.21
CA ASP A 460 3.17 18.06 -14.76
C ASP A 460 3.57 18.55 -16.17
N HIS A 461 2.65 18.89 -17.07
CA HIS A 461 2.94 19.34 -18.46
C HIS A 461 3.87 18.38 -19.24
N CYS A 462 3.80 17.08 -18.96
CA CYS A 462 4.65 16.04 -19.55
C CYS A 462 3.82 15.01 -20.37
N PRO A 463 3.28 15.36 -21.55
CA PRO A 463 2.38 14.47 -22.30
C PRO A 463 3.08 13.20 -22.83
N LEU A 464 4.41 13.21 -22.98
CA LEU A 464 5.18 12.09 -23.52
C LEU A 464 5.71 11.13 -22.44
N ALA A 465 5.48 11.42 -21.17
CA ALA A 465 5.99 10.59 -20.07
C ALA A 465 5.39 9.17 -20.04
N SER A 466 4.17 9.00 -20.56
CA SER A 466 3.54 7.68 -20.70
C SER A 466 3.89 6.97 -22.01
N CYS A 467 4.78 7.51 -22.84
CA CYS A 467 5.11 6.92 -24.13
C CYS A 467 6.24 5.89 -24.04
N PRO A 468 6.21 4.80 -24.82
CA PRO A 468 7.27 3.78 -24.83
C PRO A 468 8.57 4.32 -25.46
N THR A 469 9.70 3.73 -25.09
CA THR A 469 11.04 4.11 -25.58
C THR A 469 11.71 3.03 -26.42
N ALA A 470 10.99 1.94 -26.72
CA ALA A 470 11.47 0.90 -27.63
C ALA A 470 11.21 1.29 -29.10
N PRO A 471 12.20 1.11 -30.00
CA PRO A 471 12.03 1.42 -31.41
C PRO A 471 10.98 0.51 -32.06
N GLY A 472 10.12 1.10 -32.89
CA GLY A 472 9.09 0.38 -33.66
C GLY A 472 7.78 0.10 -32.91
N ILE A 473 7.63 0.52 -31.65
CA ILE A 473 6.35 0.43 -30.92
C ILE A 473 5.51 1.68 -31.16
N ALA A 474 4.31 1.49 -31.72
CA ALA A 474 3.34 2.55 -31.93
C ALA A 474 2.19 2.42 -30.93
N VAL A 475 2.08 3.40 -30.02
CA VAL A 475 0.96 3.53 -29.08
C VAL A 475 0.17 4.79 -29.45
N LYS A 476 -1.15 4.70 -29.43
CA LYS A 476 -2.05 5.82 -29.79
C LYS A 476 -1.73 7.05 -28.93
N GLY A 477 -1.43 8.19 -29.56
CA GLY A 477 -1.08 9.44 -28.87
C GLY A 477 0.42 9.64 -28.60
N CYS A 478 1.27 8.68 -28.95
CA CYS A 478 2.73 8.76 -28.75
C CYS A 478 3.49 8.78 -30.09
N PRO A 479 4.52 9.63 -30.24
CA PRO A 479 5.41 9.55 -31.39
C PRO A 479 6.23 8.25 -31.32
N VAL A 480 6.44 7.60 -32.47
CA VAL A 480 7.25 6.39 -32.55
C VAL A 480 8.70 6.75 -32.21
N PHE A 481 9.26 6.09 -31.20
CA PHE A 481 10.66 6.26 -30.81
C PHE A 481 11.55 5.75 -31.95
N LYS A 482 12.44 6.62 -32.46
CA LYS A 482 13.35 6.30 -33.59
C LYS A 482 14.64 5.64 -33.11
#